data_AF-A0A925Z1C0-F1
#
_entry.id   AF-A0A925Z1C0-F1
#
_cell.length_a   1.000
_cell.length_b   1.000
_cell.length_c   1.000
_cell.angle_alpha   90.00
_cell.angle_beta   90.00
_cell.angle_gamma   90.00
#
_symmetry.space_group_name_H-M   'P 1'
#
loop_
_entity.id
_entity.type
_entity.pdbx_description
1 polymer ?
#
loop_
_entity_poly.entity_id
_entity_poly.type
_entity_poly.pdbx_seq_one_letter_code
_entity_poly.pdbx_strand_id
1 'polypeptide(L)'
;MNISRSVAVTAMILSAFLLSSCVSSKKYKEMSALKQSNELAKTQCIADRDQLTYDLNKMKEDYANLQKEKEALASLTGSALESKQKALEQKEKELQEREKKIKQLTSIIDQQNQAVASLKSKLTDALVGYAPDELSIELRDGKVYVSLSDKLLFPSGSDKVNEKGTEAIKKLAGVIAKSDSTMIIYIEGHTDSIAINTAKYADNWDLSVHRATSIIRILTSNGVDPDQVIASGRGEYYPVASNLTADERQKNRRTEIILSPKLDALWDVIKYN
;
A
#
# COMPACT_ATOMS: atom_id res chain seq x y z
N MET A 1 -121.91 -79.68 6.39
CA MET A 1 -121.26 -78.41 5.99
C MET A 1 -119.77 -78.48 6.32
N ASN A 2 -118.93 -78.13 5.32
CA ASN A 2 -117.55 -77.63 5.41
C ASN A 2 -116.39 -78.53 5.87
N ILE A 3 -115.85 -79.38 4.97
CA ILE A 3 -114.41 -79.77 4.98
C ILE A 3 -113.87 -79.93 3.53
N SER A 4 -114.16 -78.99 2.61
CA SER A 4 -113.65 -79.04 1.22
C SER A 4 -112.78 -77.85 0.80
N ARG A 5 -112.32 -77.01 1.74
CA ARG A 5 -111.56 -75.78 1.43
C ARG A 5 -110.07 -75.81 1.79
N SER A 6 -109.56 -76.81 2.52
CA SER A 6 -108.21 -76.73 3.11
C SER A 6 -107.08 -77.35 2.29
N VAL A 7 -107.33 -78.28 1.36
CA VAL A 7 -106.23 -79.03 0.70
C VAL A 7 -105.83 -78.46 -0.67
N ALA A 8 -106.72 -77.70 -1.33
CA ALA A 8 -106.37 -76.99 -2.57
C ALA A 8 -105.29 -75.92 -2.36
N VAL A 9 -105.18 -75.38 -1.14
CA VAL A 9 -104.19 -74.35 -0.79
C VAL A 9 -102.79 -74.95 -0.61
N THR A 10 -102.68 -76.21 -0.16
CA THR A 10 -101.38 -76.86 0.04
C THR A 10 -100.71 -77.32 -1.25
N ALA A 11 -101.46 -77.61 -2.32
CA ALA A 11 -100.88 -78.00 -3.62
C ALA A 11 -100.33 -76.80 -4.42
N MET A 12 -100.73 -75.57 -4.10
CA MET A 12 -100.32 -74.35 -4.82
C MET A 12 -99.01 -73.76 -4.32
N ILE A 13 -98.54 -74.16 -3.13
CA ILE A 13 -97.33 -73.61 -2.50
C ILE A 13 -96.07 -74.39 -2.89
N LEU A 14 -96.20 -75.66 -3.32
CA LEU A 14 -95.04 -76.51 -3.63
C LEU A 14 -94.52 -76.36 -5.08
N SER A 15 -95.29 -75.77 -5.99
CA SER A 15 -94.92 -75.54 -7.40
C SER A 15 -94.26 -74.18 -7.66
N ALA A 16 -94.26 -73.26 -6.69
CA ALA A 16 -93.68 -71.92 -6.84
C ALA A 16 -92.17 -71.83 -6.54
N PHE A 17 -91.55 -72.90 -6.01
CA PHE A 17 -90.15 -72.87 -5.57
C PHE A 17 -89.11 -73.35 -6.58
N LEU A 18 -89.50 -73.83 -7.77
CA LEU A 18 -88.57 -74.47 -8.72
C LEU A 18 -88.22 -73.64 -9.98
N LEU A 19 -88.57 -72.35 -10.06
CA LEU A 19 -88.38 -71.57 -11.30
C LEU A 19 -87.64 -70.23 -11.17
N SER A 20 -86.75 -70.04 -10.18
CA SER A 20 -86.01 -68.78 -10.02
C SER A 20 -84.48 -68.91 -10.04
N SER A 21 -83.92 -69.80 -10.87
CA SER A 21 -82.46 -69.90 -11.05
C SER A 21 -82.03 -69.94 -12.53
N CYS A 22 -82.25 -68.85 -13.27
CA CYS A 22 -81.51 -68.58 -14.50
C CYS A 22 -81.18 -67.08 -14.58
N VAL A 23 -79.94 -66.71 -14.27
CA VAL A 23 -79.39 -65.38 -14.57
C VAL A 23 -79.14 -65.30 -16.08
N SER A 24 -79.58 -64.22 -16.75
CA SER A 24 -79.37 -64.09 -18.20
C SER A 24 -77.87 -64.00 -18.53
N SER A 25 -77.44 -64.66 -19.61
CA SER A 25 -76.03 -64.69 -20.03
C SER A 25 -75.43 -63.28 -20.23
N LYS A 26 -76.27 -62.29 -20.53
CA LYS A 26 -75.91 -60.86 -20.62
C LYS A 26 -75.51 -60.28 -19.26
N LYS A 27 -76.32 -60.50 -18.21
CA LYS A 27 -76.00 -60.03 -16.84
C LYS A 27 -74.77 -60.71 -16.26
N TYR A 28 -74.56 -61.99 -16.58
CA TYR A 28 -73.34 -62.70 -16.17
C TYR A 28 -72.09 -62.13 -16.85
N LYS A 29 -72.15 -61.85 -18.16
CA LYS A 29 -71.05 -61.21 -18.91
C LYS A 29 -70.75 -59.79 -18.42
N GLU A 30 -71.78 -58.99 -18.12
CA GLU A 30 -71.63 -57.65 -17.54
C GLU A 30 -71.00 -57.70 -16.14
N MET A 31 -71.45 -58.62 -15.27
CA MET A 31 -70.88 -58.82 -13.94
C MET A 31 -69.43 -59.30 -13.98
N SER A 32 -69.09 -60.23 -14.87
CA SER A 32 -67.70 -60.69 -15.05
C SER A 32 -66.79 -59.59 -15.60
N ALA A 33 -67.30 -58.76 -16.52
CA ALA A 33 -66.56 -57.61 -17.07
C ALA A 33 -66.34 -56.52 -16.01
N LEU A 34 -67.34 -56.25 -15.16
CA LEU A 34 -67.22 -55.30 -14.05
C LEU A 34 -66.21 -55.79 -13.00
N LYS A 35 -66.22 -57.08 -12.66
CA LYS A 35 -65.25 -57.68 -11.74
C LYS A 35 -63.83 -57.61 -12.28
N GLN A 36 -63.65 -57.91 -13.58
CA GLN A 36 -62.35 -57.78 -14.25
C GLN A 36 -61.87 -56.32 -14.28
N SER A 37 -62.76 -55.37 -14.54
CA SER A 37 -62.45 -53.93 -14.48
C SER A 37 -62.04 -53.47 -13.08
N ASN A 38 -62.71 -53.96 -12.03
CA ASN A 38 -62.35 -53.66 -10.64
C ASN A 38 -61.00 -54.24 -10.22
N GLU A 39 -60.68 -55.48 -10.61
CA GLU A 39 -59.35 -56.07 -10.34
C GLU A 39 -58.24 -55.34 -11.10
N LEU A 40 -58.52 -54.88 -12.34
CA LEU A 40 -57.57 -54.06 -13.12
C LEU A 40 -57.32 -52.71 -12.43
N ALA A 41 -58.40 -52.03 -12.01
CA ALA A 41 -58.31 -50.76 -11.28
C ALA A 41 -57.59 -50.90 -9.92
N LYS A 42 -57.81 -52.02 -9.21
CA LYS A 42 -57.12 -52.34 -7.96
C LYS A 42 -55.62 -52.57 -8.19
N THR A 43 -55.26 -53.29 -9.24
CA THR A 43 -53.86 -53.53 -9.61
C THR A 43 -53.17 -52.23 -10.00
N GLN A 44 -53.87 -51.36 -10.75
CA GLN A 44 -53.39 -50.03 -11.10
C GLN A 44 -53.18 -49.16 -9.84
N CYS A 45 -54.12 -49.17 -8.90
CA CYS A 45 -54.02 -48.43 -7.64
C CYS A 45 -52.85 -48.94 -6.77
N ILE A 46 -52.57 -50.24 -6.77
CA ILE A 46 -51.40 -50.81 -6.08
C ILE A 46 -50.11 -50.38 -6.77
N ALA A 47 -50.05 -50.43 -8.10
CA ALA A 47 -48.89 -49.96 -8.87
C ALA A 47 -48.63 -48.47 -8.64
N ASP A 48 -49.68 -47.65 -8.67
CA ASP A 48 -49.61 -46.21 -8.39
C ASP A 48 -49.16 -45.97 -6.94
N ARG A 49 -49.69 -46.72 -5.97
CA ARG A 49 -49.26 -46.63 -4.55
C ARG A 49 -47.79 -46.98 -4.40
N ASP A 50 -47.34 -48.04 -5.06
CA ASP A 50 -45.95 -48.51 -4.97
C ASP A 50 -45.01 -47.49 -5.64
N GLN A 51 -45.43 -46.91 -6.77
CA GLN A 51 -44.73 -45.82 -7.43
C GLN A 51 -44.67 -44.56 -6.56
N LEU A 52 -45.80 -44.13 -5.98
CA LEU A 52 -45.84 -43.00 -5.04
C LEU A 52 -44.98 -43.26 -3.81
N THR A 53 -44.93 -44.50 -3.32
CA THR A 53 -44.09 -44.87 -2.17
C THR A 53 -42.62 -44.82 -2.53
N TYR A 54 -42.25 -45.31 -3.71
CA TYR A 54 -40.90 -45.21 -4.25
C TYR A 54 -40.48 -43.74 -4.43
N ASP A 55 -41.31 -42.93 -5.06
CA ASP A 55 -41.05 -41.50 -5.29
C ASP A 55 -40.95 -40.74 -3.95
N LEU A 56 -41.80 -41.05 -2.97
CA LEU A 56 -41.72 -40.46 -1.63
C LEU A 56 -40.42 -40.80 -0.93
N ASN A 57 -39.96 -42.04 -1.02
CA ASN A 57 -38.70 -42.47 -0.39
C ASN A 57 -37.49 -41.81 -1.07
N LYS A 58 -37.50 -41.74 -2.41
CA LYS A 58 -36.47 -41.04 -3.17
C LYS A 58 -36.43 -39.55 -2.83
N MET A 59 -37.58 -38.89 -2.78
CA MET A 59 -37.68 -37.47 -2.43
C MET A 59 -37.20 -37.19 -1.00
N LYS A 60 -37.44 -38.10 -0.05
CA LYS A 60 -36.91 -38.00 1.32
C LYS A 60 -35.38 -38.11 1.35
N GLU A 61 -34.81 -39.01 0.56
CA GLU A 61 -33.37 -39.17 0.46
C GLU A 61 -32.71 -37.94 -0.18
N ASP A 62 -33.26 -37.44 -1.28
CA ASP A 62 -32.78 -36.22 -1.96
C ASP A 62 -32.85 -35.00 -1.02
N TYR A 63 -33.94 -34.86 -0.24
CA TYR A 63 -34.07 -33.80 0.76
C TYR A 63 -33.02 -33.91 1.88
N ALA A 64 -32.77 -35.12 2.39
CA ALA A 64 -31.75 -35.34 3.40
C ALA A 64 -30.34 -35.02 2.89
N ASN A 65 -30.05 -35.34 1.62
CA ASN A 65 -28.79 -35.02 0.98
C ASN A 65 -28.63 -33.51 0.75
N LEU A 66 -29.68 -32.83 0.27
CA LEU A 66 -29.69 -31.38 0.10
C LEU A 66 -29.51 -30.64 1.43
N GLN A 67 -30.09 -31.15 2.51
CA GLN A 67 -29.94 -30.59 3.85
C GLN A 67 -28.48 -30.69 4.34
N LYS A 68 -27.83 -31.85 4.15
CA LYS A 68 -26.40 -32.04 4.47
C LYS A 68 -25.51 -31.12 3.64
N GLU A 69 -25.80 -30.96 2.35
CA GLU A 69 -25.05 -30.07 1.46
C GLU A 69 -25.19 -28.60 1.88
N LYS A 70 -26.41 -28.17 2.26
CA LYS A 70 -26.67 -26.83 2.79
C LYS A 70 -25.91 -26.57 4.09
N GLU A 71 -25.88 -27.52 5.01
CA GLU A 71 -25.14 -27.41 6.28
C GLU A 71 -23.63 -27.36 6.06
N ALA A 72 -23.09 -28.19 5.15
CA ALA A 72 -21.69 -28.16 4.76
C ALA A 72 -21.31 -26.82 4.10
N LEU A 73 -22.15 -26.29 3.22
CA LEU A 73 -21.95 -24.99 2.56
C LEU A 73 -22.00 -23.83 3.56
N ALA A 74 -22.95 -23.86 4.52
CA ALA A 74 -23.07 -22.85 5.57
C ALA A 74 -21.82 -22.83 6.49
N SER A 75 -21.28 -24.01 6.83
CA SER A 75 -20.05 -24.13 7.64
C SER A 75 -18.80 -23.61 6.91
N LEU A 76 -18.64 -23.98 5.64
CA LEU A 76 -17.51 -23.53 4.81
C LEU A 76 -17.55 -22.01 4.58
N THR A 77 -18.73 -21.46 4.27
CA THR A 77 -18.90 -20.01 4.07
C THR A 77 -18.75 -19.22 5.37
N GLY A 78 -19.27 -19.74 6.50
CA GLY A 78 -19.11 -19.12 7.81
C GLY A 78 -17.65 -19.01 8.24
N SER A 79 -16.88 -20.09 8.14
CA SER A 79 -15.44 -20.09 8.48
C SER A 79 -14.59 -19.24 7.52
N ALA A 80 -14.90 -19.24 6.23
CA ALA A 80 -14.26 -18.36 5.26
C ALA A 80 -14.58 -16.87 5.50
N LEU A 81 -15.81 -16.54 5.90
CA LEU A 81 -16.22 -15.19 6.23
C LEU A 81 -15.55 -14.70 7.52
N GLU A 82 -15.50 -15.54 8.56
CA GLU A 82 -14.85 -15.21 9.83
C GLU A 82 -13.33 -14.98 9.65
N SER A 83 -12.65 -15.82 8.87
CA SER A 83 -11.23 -15.63 8.57
C SER A 83 -10.96 -14.37 7.75
N LYS A 84 -11.81 -14.06 6.77
CA LYS A 84 -11.74 -12.78 6.04
C LYS A 84 -12.02 -11.58 6.94
N GLN A 85 -12.98 -11.67 7.85
CA GLN A 85 -13.29 -10.60 8.79
C GLN A 85 -12.12 -10.35 9.75
N LYS A 86 -11.52 -11.39 10.32
CA LYS A 86 -10.29 -11.27 11.12
C LYS A 86 -9.13 -10.66 10.31
N ALA A 87 -8.97 -11.07 9.05
CA ALA A 87 -7.95 -10.50 8.18
C ALA A 87 -8.21 -9.02 7.88
N LEU A 88 -9.48 -8.62 7.67
CA LEU A 88 -9.88 -7.22 7.48
C LEU A 88 -9.61 -6.39 8.74
N GLU A 89 -10.02 -6.86 9.91
CA GLU A 89 -9.75 -6.19 11.18
C GLU A 89 -8.24 -6.03 11.43
N GLN A 90 -7.43 -7.03 11.09
CA GLN A 90 -5.97 -6.93 11.15
C GLN A 90 -5.45 -5.88 10.16
N LYS A 91 -5.94 -5.87 8.92
CA LYS A 91 -5.52 -4.90 7.90
C LYS A 91 -5.93 -3.48 8.25
N GLU A 92 -7.10 -3.28 8.85
CA GLU A 92 -7.54 -1.98 9.34
C GLU A 92 -6.62 -1.45 10.44
N LYS A 93 -6.20 -2.31 11.39
CA LYS A 93 -5.21 -1.93 12.42
C LYS A 93 -3.85 -1.57 11.82
N GLU A 94 -3.35 -2.39 10.89
CA GLU A 94 -2.09 -2.12 10.18
C GLU A 94 -2.15 -0.80 9.39
N LEU A 95 -3.30 -0.49 8.75
CA LEU A 95 -3.50 0.76 8.04
C LEU A 95 -3.52 1.96 8.99
N GLN A 96 -4.22 1.87 10.12
CA GLN A 96 -4.25 2.94 11.13
C GLN A 96 -2.86 3.25 11.68
N GLU A 97 -2.05 2.22 11.94
CA GLU A 97 -0.67 2.39 12.39
C GLU A 97 0.20 3.06 11.30
N ARG A 98 0.06 2.63 10.04
CA ARG A 98 0.76 3.25 8.91
C ARG A 98 0.35 4.70 8.70
N GLU A 99 -0.94 5.02 8.79
CA GLU A 99 -1.44 6.40 8.69
C GLU A 99 -0.85 7.28 9.79
N LYS A 100 -0.75 6.77 11.02
CA LYS A 100 -0.09 7.48 12.13
C LYS A 100 1.38 7.73 11.82
N LYS A 101 2.11 6.74 11.31
CA LYS A 101 3.52 6.89 10.89
C LYS A 101 3.68 7.94 9.80
N ILE A 102 2.84 7.88 8.76
CA ILE A 102 2.86 8.87 7.67
C ILE A 102 2.63 10.27 8.21
N LYS A 103 1.61 10.47 9.07
CA LYS A 103 1.35 11.79 9.69
C LYS A 103 2.55 12.31 10.49
N GLN A 104 3.21 11.44 11.25
CA GLN A 104 4.41 11.80 12.00
C GLN A 104 5.57 12.19 11.07
N LEU A 105 5.84 11.38 10.04
CA LEU A 105 6.87 11.66 9.05
C LEU A 105 6.62 12.98 8.31
N THR A 106 5.38 13.22 7.86
CA THR A 106 4.99 14.48 7.22
C THR A 106 5.24 15.67 8.14
N SER A 107 4.85 15.57 9.42
CA SER A 107 5.09 16.65 10.39
C SER A 107 6.58 16.95 10.58
N ILE A 108 7.44 15.93 10.63
CA ILE A 108 8.89 16.12 10.75
C ILE A 108 9.44 16.78 9.48
N ILE A 109 9.02 16.33 8.29
CA ILE A 109 9.44 16.91 7.01
C ILE A 109 9.03 18.38 6.92
N ASP A 110 7.81 18.72 7.32
CA ASP A 110 7.31 20.10 7.29
C ASP A 110 8.11 21.02 8.22
N GLN A 111 8.43 20.55 9.43
CA GLN A 111 9.29 21.28 10.37
C GLN A 111 10.69 21.50 9.78
N GLN A 112 11.28 20.47 9.16
CA GLN A 112 12.59 20.59 8.51
C GLN A 112 12.55 21.58 7.33
N ASN A 113 11.52 21.52 6.49
CA ASN A 113 11.35 22.45 5.37
C ASN A 113 11.24 23.89 5.86
N GLN A 114 10.51 24.14 6.94
CA GLN A 114 10.41 25.47 7.56
C GLN A 114 11.77 25.94 8.11
N ALA A 115 12.51 25.06 8.79
CA ALA A 115 13.84 25.37 9.31
C ALA A 115 14.82 25.73 8.20
N VAL A 116 14.86 24.95 7.11
CA VAL A 116 15.69 25.19 5.93
C VAL A 116 15.31 26.50 5.25
N ALA A 117 14.01 26.79 5.08
CA ALA A 117 13.55 28.04 4.50
C ALA A 117 13.94 29.27 5.35
N SER A 118 13.78 29.17 6.68
CA SER A 118 14.20 30.23 7.61
C SER A 118 15.72 30.44 7.54
N LEU A 119 16.50 29.35 7.51
CA LEU A 119 17.95 29.41 7.40
C LEU A 119 18.39 30.06 6.08
N LYS A 120 17.78 29.69 4.96
CA LYS A 120 18.01 30.35 3.66
C LYS A 120 17.78 31.86 3.76
N SER A 121 16.67 32.28 4.36
CA SER A 121 16.37 33.72 4.54
C SER A 121 17.46 34.42 5.35
N LYS A 122 17.82 33.86 6.52
CA LYS A 122 18.87 34.43 7.38
C LYS A 122 20.23 34.52 6.68
N LEU A 123 20.58 33.51 5.89
CA LEU A 123 21.81 33.51 5.10
C LEU A 123 21.78 34.57 4.00
N THR A 124 20.67 34.69 3.27
CA THR A 124 20.47 35.76 2.27
C THR A 124 20.62 37.12 2.92
N ASP A 125 19.99 37.36 4.06
CA ASP A 125 20.04 38.64 4.79
C ASP A 125 21.46 38.96 5.30
N ALA A 126 22.18 37.97 5.81
CA ALA A 126 23.54 38.16 6.32
C ALA A 126 24.57 38.38 5.21
N LEU A 127 24.32 37.84 4.02
CA LEU A 127 25.22 37.88 2.87
C LEU A 127 24.77 38.90 1.82
N VAL A 128 23.86 39.81 2.17
CA VAL A 128 23.56 41.00 1.36
C VAL A 128 24.85 41.81 1.14
N GLY A 129 25.11 42.18 -0.11
CA GLY A 129 26.26 43.01 -0.51
C GLY A 129 27.34 42.30 -1.31
N TYR A 130 27.25 40.98 -1.50
CA TYR A 130 28.06 40.26 -2.49
C TYR A 130 27.36 40.24 -3.86
N ALA A 131 28.14 40.29 -4.93
CA ALA A 131 27.61 40.25 -6.28
C ALA A 131 27.12 38.83 -6.62
N PRO A 132 26.09 38.67 -7.48
CA PRO A 132 25.54 37.35 -7.83
C PRO A 132 26.54 36.39 -8.49
N ASP A 133 27.60 36.91 -9.13
CA ASP A 133 28.70 36.13 -9.71
C ASP A 133 29.78 35.73 -8.68
N GLU A 134 29.78 36.38 -7.51
CA GLU A 134 30.67 36.07 -6.39
C GLU A 134 30.04 35.10 -5.39
N LEU A 135 28.73 35.26 -5.14
CA LEU A 135 28.01 34.48 -4.15
C LEU A 135 26.56 34.26 -4.58
N SER A 136 26.09 33.01 -4.49
CA SER A 136 24.68 32.67 -4.68
C SER A 136 24.18 31.73 -3.59
N ILE A 137 22.87 31.81 -3.30
CA ILE A 137 22.21 30.99 -2.30
C ILE A 137 20.96 30.36 -2.92
N GLU A 138 20.93 29.04 -2.96
CA GLU A 138 19.86 28.27 -3.57
C GLU A 138 19.33 27.20 -2.61
N LEU A 139 18.08 26.82 -2.79
CA LEU A 139 17.47 25.69 -2.10
C LEU A 139 17.23 24.59 -3.12
N ARG A 140 17.85 23.43 -2.89
CA ARG A 140 17.77 22.25 -3.76
C ARG A 140 17.66 21.01 -2.90
N ASP A 141 16.69 20.15 -3.20
CA ASP A 141 16.49 18.85 -2.53
C ASP A 141 16.44 18.92 -0.99
N GLY A 142 15.79 19.96 -0.44
CA GLY A 142 15.68 20.18 1.01
C GLY A 142 16.99 20.63 1.68
N LYS A 143 17.99 21.06 0.91
CA LYS A 143 19.27 21.57 1.40
C LYS A 143 19.49 23.01 0.92
N VAL A 144 20.25 23.78 1.71
CA VAL A 144 20.69 25.11 1.30
C VAL A 144 22.09 25.01 0.71
N TYR A 145 22.26 25.50 -0.51
CA TYR A 145 23.53 25.60 -1.21
C TYR A 145 23.98 27.05 -1.20
N VAL A 146 25.13 27.33 -0.60
CA VAL A 146 25.80 28.62 -0.71
C VAL A 146 27.01 28.41 -1.62
N SER A 147 26.94 28.92 -2.84
CA SER A 147 28.05 28.86 -3.79
C SER A 147 28.88 30.13 -3.66
N LEU A 148 30.18 29.97 -3.45
CA LEU A 148 31.14 31.07 -3.40
C LEU A 148 32.17 30.88 -4.51
N SER A 149 32.37 31.91 -5.32
CA SER A 149 33.35 31.85 -6.41
C SER A 149 34.78 31.84 -5.86
N ASP A 150 35.68 31.17 -6.59
CA ASP A 150 37.11 31.17 -6.24
C ASP A 150 37.68 32.58 -6.24
N LYS A 151 37.20 33.47 -7.13
CA LYS A 151 37.62 34.88 -7.19
C LYS A 151 37.31 35.64 -5.90
N LEU A 152 36.18 35.34 -5.25
CA LEU A 152 35.83 35.91 -3.95
C LEU A 152 36.74 35.35 -2.85
N LEU A 153 37.03 34.06 -2.89
CA LEU A 153 37.65 33.34 -1.77
C LEU A 153 39.17 33.28 -1.80
N PHE A 154 39.77 32.94 -2.93
CA PHE A 154 41.17 32.55 -3.03
C PHE A 154 41.89 33.33 -4.14
N PRO A 155 43.15 33.71 -3.90
CA PRO A 155 44.06 34.03 -4.99
C PRO A 155 44.30 32.82 -5.91
N SER A 156 44.69 33.07 -7.15
CA SER A 156 44.98 32.01 -8.13
C SER A 156 46.00 31.00 -7.60
N GLY A 157 45.69 29.70 -7.72
CA GLY A 157 46.56 28.60 -7.27
C GLY A 157 46.75 28.47 -5.75
N SER A 158 45.97 29.20 -4.95
CA SER A 158 46.07 29.18 -3.48
C SER A 158 44.87 28.49 -2.82
N ASP A 159 45.11 27.93 -1.64
CA ASP A 159 44.10 27.46 -0.67
C ASP A 159 44.00 28.41 0.54
N LYS A 160 44.71 29.54 0.54
CA LYS A 160 44.63 30.55 1.58
C LYS A 160 43.51 31.53 1.24
N VAL A 161 42.50 31.59 2.09
CA VAL A 161 41.37 32.51 1.90
C VAL A 161 41.87 33.96 2.06
N ASN A 162 41.44 34.83 1.16
CA ASN A 162 41.72 36.27 1.22
C ASN A 162 40.84 36.97 2.28
N GLU A 163 41.05 38.26 2.52
CA GLU A 163 40.32 39.00 3.56
C GLU A 163 38.81 39.08 3.27
N LYS A 164 38.42 39.40 2.03
CA LYS A 164 37.01 39.51 1.60
C LYS A 164 36.27 38.19 1.76
N GLY A 165 36.89 37.09 1.36
CA GLY A 165 36.37 35.74 1.53
C GLY A 165 36.28 35.33 3.01
N THR A 166 37.26 35.73 3.82
CA THR A 166 37.24 35.49 5.27
C THR A 166 36.06 36.20 5.93
N GLU A 167 35.77 37.44 5.56
CA GLU A 167 34.59 38.17 6.05
C GLU A 167 33.28 37.48 5.65
N ALA A 168 33.17 37.00 4.41
CA ALA A 168 32.00 36.27 3.93
C ALA A 168 31.76 35.00 4.75
N ILE A 169 32.81 34.20 4.97
CA ILE A 169 32.75 32.97 5.74
C ILE A 169 32.43 33.26 7.21
N LYS A 170 32.96 34.34 7.80
CA LYS A 170 32.64 34.75 9.17
C LYS A 170 31.17 35.11 9.34
N LYS A 171 30.57 35.85 8.40
CA LYS A 171 29.14 36.16 8.40
C LYS A 171 28.29 34.88 8.33
N LEU A 172 28.67 33.96 7.43
CA LEU A 172 28.03 32.66 7.31
C LEU A 172 28.16 31.82 8.59
N ALA A 173 29.35 31.77 9.20
CA ALA A 173 29.58 31.12 10.48
C ALA A 173 28.67 31.69 11.59
N GLY A 174 28.51 33.02 11.64
CA GLY A 174 27.65 33.67 12.63
C GLY A 174 26.17 33.34 12.48
N VAL A 175 25.69 33.07 11.26
CA VAL A 175 24.32 32.58 11.02
C VAL A 175 24.19 31.12 11.43
N ILE A 176 25.16 30.29 11.02
CA ILE A 176 25.18 28.84 11.28
C ILE A 176 25.27 28.55 12.79
N ALA A 177 26.19 29.19 13.49
CA ALA A 177 26.41 28.97 14.93
C ALA A 177 25.19 29.39 15.78
N LYS A 178 24.33 30.27 15.25
CA LYS A 178 23.05 30.66 15.88
C LYS A 178 21.86 29.82 15.42
N SER A 179 22.04 28.96 14.43
CA SER A 179 21.02 28.02 13.97
C SER A 179 21.14 26.71 14.74
N ASP A 180 20.03 25.97 14.85
CA ASP A 180 19.99 24.72 15.61
C ASP A 180 21.03 23.69 15.12
N SER A 181 21.52 22.87 16.05
CA SER A 181 22.54 21.84 15.84
C SER A 181 22.07 20.62 15.01
N THR A 182 20.94 20.77 14.32
CA THR A 182 20.25 19.75 13.52
C THR A 182 20.76 19.67 12.08
N MET A 183 21.75 20.48 11.71
CA MET A 183 22.32 20.53 10.36
C MET A 183 23.72 19.89 10.32
N ILE A 184 24.04 19.25 9.20
CA ILE A 184 25.39 18.89 8.75
C ILE A 184 25.78 19.79 7.58
N ILE A 185 27.00 20.28 7.59
CA ILE A 185 27.54 21.28 6.67
C ILE A 185 28.66 20.62 5.87
N TYR A 186 28.43 20.45 4.58
CA TYR A 186 29.45 19.95 3.66
C TYR A 186 30.10 21.13 2.97
N ILE A 187 31.43 21.14 2.92
CA ILE A 187 32.21 22.14 2.21
C ILE A 187 32.86 21.42 1.04
N GLU A 188 32.40 21.71 -0.16
CA GLU A 188 32.80 21.02 -1.37
C GLU A 188 33.58 21.94 -2.30
N GLY A 189 34.88 21.66 -2.45
CA GLY A 189 35.73 22.39 -3.40
C GLY A 189 35.60 21.87 -4.83
N HIS A 190 35.57 22.80 -5.79
CA HIS A 190 35.62 22.51 -7.23
C HIS A 190 36.71 23.32 -7.92
N THR A 191 37.29 22.74 -8.97
CA THR A 191 38.27 23.41 -9.85
C THR A 191 37.72 23.50 -11.27
N ASP A 192 38.42 24.25 -12.13
CA ASP A 192 38.25 24.09 -13.58
C ASP A 192 39.13 22.93 -14.08
N SER A 193 39.13 22.70 -15.40
CA SER A 193 39.92 21.65 -16.04
C SER A 193 41.39 22.02 -16.28
N ILE A 194 41.90 23.13 -15.73
CA ILE A 194 43.32 23.45 -15.87
C ILE A 194 44.05 22.62 -14.83
N ALA A 195 44.91 21.70 -15.30
CA ALA A 195 45.68 20.85 -14.41
C ALA A 195 46.61 21.67 -13.51
N ILE A 196 46.59 21.37 -12.22
CA ILE A 196 47.57 21.86 -11.25
C ILE A 196 48.52 20.71 -10.87
N ASN A 197 49.81 21.01 -10.80
CA ASN A 197 50.81 20.11 -10.25
C ASN A 197 51.91 20.96 -9.62
N THR A 198 51.99 20.93 -8.29
CA THR A 198 52.93 21.72 -7.50
C THR A 198 53.51 20.84 -6.40
N ALA A 199 54.54 21.33 -5.70
CA ALA A 199 55.06 20.63 -4.51
C ALA A 199 54.02 20.42 -3.40
N LYS A 200 52.92 21.19 -3.41
CA LYS A 200 51.86 21.12 -2.38
C LYS A 200 50.62 20.35 -2.84
N TYR A 201 50.29 20.40 -4.13
CA TYR A 201 49.10 19.76 -4.70
C TYR A 201 49.52 18.87 -5.86
N ALA A 202 49.25 17.57 -5.76
CA ALA A 202 49.54 16.63 -6.83
C ALA A 202 48.62 16.86 -8.05
N ASP A 203 47.36 17.20 -7.79
CA ASP A 203 46.33 17.42 -8.80
C ASP A 203 45.20 18.36 -8.33
N ASN A 204 44.14 18.45 -9.14
CA ASN A 204 42.96 19.24 -8.83
C ASN A 204 42.11 18.66 -7.67
N TRP A 205 42.21 17.36 -7.37
CA TRP A 205 41.58 16.79 -6.18
C TRP A 205 42.20 17.37 -4.92
N ASP A 206 43.53 17.33 -4.83
CA ASP A 206 44.26 17.88 -3.68
C ASP A 206 43.91 19.35 -3.44
N LEU A 207 43.99 20.18 -4.48
CA LEU A 207 43.66 21.61 -4.37
C LEU A 207 42.23 21.81 -3.86
N SER A 208 41.27 21.05 -4.39
CA SER A 208 39.86 21.18 -4.02
C SER A 208 39.59 20.82 -2.55
N VAL A 209 40.18 19.74 -2.05
CA VAL A 209 40.05 19.31 -0.64
C VAL A 209 40.76 20.28 0.31
N HIS A 210 41.93 20.78 -0.08
CA HIS A 210 42.67 21.78 0.69
C HIS A 210 41.87 23.08 0.86
N ARG A 211 41.26 23.58 -0.21
CA ARG A 211 40.38 24.75 -0.17
C ARG A 211 39.20 24.55 0.77
N ALA A 212 38.53 23.40 0.70
CA ALA A 212 37.44 23.06 1.60
C ALA A 212 37.88 23.05 3.08
N THR A 213 39.05 22.47 3.36
CA THR A 213 39.62 22.40 4.71
C THR A 213 39.96 23.79 5.27
N SER A 214 40.47 24.71 4.42
CA SER A 214 40.74 26.09 4.83
C SER A 214 39.47 26.82 5.29
N ILE A 215 38.34 26.59 4.62
CA ILE A 215 37.05 27.18 4.98
C ILE A 215 36.55 26.59 6.30
N ILE A 216 36.65 25.28 6.49
CA ILE A 216 36.28 24.62 7.76
C ILE A 216 37.01 25.21 8.95
N ARG A 217 38.32 25.47 8.82
CA ARG A 217 39.11 26.10 9.89
C ARG A 217 38.56 27.47 10.26
N ILE A 218 38.12 28.27 9.28
CA ILE A 218 37.51 29.57 9.53
C ILE A 218 36.14 29.39 10.20
N LEU A 219 35.29 28.49 9.69
CA LEU A 219 33.97 28.23 10.28
C LEU A 219 34.06 27.83 11.75
N THR A 220 34.88 26.83 12.05
CA THR A 220 35.06 26.29 13.41
C THR A 220 35.70 27.30 14.36
N SER A 221 36.68 28.08 13.89
CA SER A 221 37.25 29.18 14.67
C SER A 221 36.26 30.32 14.96
N ASN A 222 35.12 30.35 14.28
CA ASN A 222 34.05 31.34 14.47
C ASN A 222 32.76 30.71 15.03
N GLY A 223 32.89 29.59 15.75
CA GLY A 223 31.82 29.04 16.61
C GLY A 223 30.93 28.00 15.96
N VAL A 224 31.22 27.55 14.74
CA VAL A 224 30.56 26.37 14.16
C VAL A 224 31.12 25.11 14.82
N ASP A 225 30.24 24.21 15.25
CA ASP A 225 30.63 22.95 15.88
C ASP A 225 31.43 22.06 14.89
N PRO A 226 32.65 21.61 15.26
CA PRO A 226 33.43 20.67 14.45
C PRO A 226 32.70 19.38 14.07
N ASP A 227 31.76 18.91 14.89
CA ASP A 227 30.98 17.69 14.62
C ASP A 227 29.94 17.90 13.51
N GLN A 228 29.68 19.15 13.12
CA GLN A 228 28.73 19.49 12.06
C GLN A 228 29.39 19.65 10.68
N VAL A 229 30.71 19.73 10.57
CA VAL A 229 31.39 20.13 9.32
C VAL A 229 32.15 18.98 8.66
N ILE A 230 32.02 18.87 7.33
CA ILE A 230 32.68 17.84 6.53
C ILE A 230 33.34 18.49 5.32
N ALA A 231 34.63 18.23 5.11
CA ALA A 231 35.36 18.69 3.93
C ALA A 231 35.30 17.63 2.82
N SER A 232 34.98 18.07 1.61
CA SER A 232 35.06 17.27 0.40
C SER A 232 35.67 18.09 -0.74
N GLY A 233 36.24 17.39 -1.71
CA GLY A 233 36.69 17.96 -2.97
C GLY A 233 36.07 17.18 -4.12
N ARG A 234 35.86 17.80 -5.27
CA ARG A 234 35.43 17.13 -6.52
C ARG A 234 36.40 17.31 -7.68
N GLY A 235 37.49 18.06 -7.48
CA GLY A 235 38.36 18.50 -8.56
C GLY A 235 37.57 19.13 -9.71
N GLU A 236 37.91 18.75 -10.93
CA GLU A 236 37.33 19.26 -12.18
C GLU A 236 36.12 18.45 -12.69
N TYR A 237 35.78 17.34 -12.03
CA TYR A 237 34.87 16.31 -12.53
C TYR A 237 33.38 16.63 -12.30
N TYR A 238 33.07 17.76 -11.68
CA TYR A 238 31.69 18.22 -11.49
C TYR A 238 31.52 19.69 -11.95
N PRO A 239 31.68 19.94 -13.26
CA PRO A 239 31.57 21.29 -13.82
C PRO A 239 30.11 21.75 -13.88
N VAL A 240 29.88 23.03 -13.64
CA VAL A 240 28.57 23.70 -13.80
C VAL A 240 28.46 24.48 -15.11
N ALA A 241 29.58 24.67 -15.81
CA ALA A 241 29.67 25.28 -17.13
C ALA A 241 30.74 24.57 -17.97
N SER A 242 30.79 24.84 -19.28
CA SER A 242 31.83 24.29 -20.14
C SER A 242 33.23 24.73 -19.68
N ASN A 243 34.28 23.98 -20.00
CA ASN A 243 35.65 24.38 -19.70
C ASN A 243 36.36 25.10 -20.86
N LEU A 244 35.62 25.41 -21.94
CA LEU A 244 36.19 25.92 -23.18
C LEU A 244 36.63 27.39 -23.05
N THR A 245 35.82 28.23 -22.38
CA THR A 245 36.11 29.66 -22.24
C THR A 245 36.61 30.02 -20.85
N ALA A 246 37.33 31.14 -20.72
CA ALA A 246 37.83 31.60 -19.42
C ALA A 246 36.70 31.91 -18.43
N ASP A 247 35.61 32.52 -18.93
CA ASP A 247 34.44 32.89 -18.13
C ASP A 247 33.69 31.66 -17.62
N GLU A 248 33.53 30.62 -18.44
CA GLU A 248 32.88 29.39 -17.99
C GLU A 248 33.77 28.59 -17.03
N ARG A 249 35.10 28.54 -17.26
CA ARG A 249 36.05 27.97 -16.28
C ARG A 249 35.97 28.69 -14.94
N GLN A 250 35.81 30.01 -14.93
CA GLN A 250 35.65 30.76 -13.68
C GLN A 250 34.41 30.34 -12.89
N LYS A 251 33.31 29.92 -13.56
CA LYS A 251 32.13 29.38 -12.88
C LYS A 251 32.40 28.01 -12.26
N ASN A 252 33.28 27.21 -12.86
CA ASN A 252 33.67 25.89 -12.34
C ASN A 252 34.58 25.99 -11.11
N ARG A 253 35.42 27.03 -11.03
CA ARG A 253 36.21 27.37 -9.84
C ARG A 253 35.31 27.98 -8.76
N ARG A 254 34.75 27.12 -7.91
CA ARG A 254 33.82 27.51 -6.83
C ARG A 254 33.97 26.60 -5.62
N THR A 255 33.47 27.05 -4.48
CA THR A 255 33.22 26.20 -3.32
C THR A 255 31.74 26.23 -2.98
N GLU A 256 31.14 25.06 -2.82
CA GLU A 256 29.77 24.92 -2.35
C GLU A 256 29.76 24.61 -0.85
N ILE A 257 29.07 25.44 -0.07
CA ILE A 257 28.75 25.15 1.33
C ILE A 257 27.30 24.66 1.36
N ILE A 258 27.13 23.39 1.70
CA ILE A 258 25.86 22.68 1.61
C ILE A 258 25.37 22.39 3.02
N LEU A 259 24.27 23.04 3.41
CA LEU A 259 23.64 22.85 4.71
C LEU A 259 22.50 21.84 4.55
N SER A 260 22.68 20.67 5.16
CA SER A 260 21.76 19.54 5.08
C SER A 260 21.16 19.22 6.45
N PRO A 261 19.84 19.13 6.57
CA PRO A 261 19.21 18.61 7.77
C PRO A 261 19.66 17.18 8.10
N LYS A 262 19.81 16.87 9.40
CA LYS A 262 19.97 15.51 9.90
C LYS A 262 18.66 14.74 9.68
N LEU A 263 18.79 13.52 9.17
CA LEU A 263 17.65 12.64 8.90
C LEU A 263 17.38 11.65 10.05
N ASP A 264 18.13 11.74 11.15
CA ASP A 264 18.09 10.78 12.27
C ASP A 264 16.67 10.63 12.84
N ALA A 265 15.97 11.75 13.04
CA ALA A 265 14.59 11.74 13.52
C ALA A 265 13.60 11.01 12.57
N LEU A 266 13.86 11.02 11.26
CA LEU A 266 13.05 10.26 10.30
C LEU A 266 13.39 8.77 10.35
N TRP A 267 14.68 8.44 10.52
CA TRP A 267 15.13 7.06 10.67
C TRP A 267 14.56 6.41 11.93
N ASP A 268 14.42 7.17 13.01
CA ASP A 268 13.86 6.66 14.26
C ASP A 268 12.39 6.23 14.12
N VAL A 269 11.60 7.01 13.36
CA VAL A 269 10.19 6.68 13.07
C VAL A 269 10.07 5.42 12.20
N ILE A 270 11.04 5.18 11.30
CA ILE A 270 11.05 4.03 10.39
C ILE A 270 11.54 2.75 11.08
N LYS A 271 12.57 2.84 11.94
CA LYS A 271 13.24 1.67 12.52
C LYS A 271 12.64 1.19 13.84
N TYR A 272 12.17 2.09 14.69
CA TYR A 272 11.90 1.77 16.10
C TYR A 272 10.42 1.72 16.48
N ASN A 273 9.51 1.73 15.50
CA ASN A 273 8.06 1.52 15.68
C ASN A 273 7.48 0.68 14.54
#